data_AF-A0A356E6J1-F1
#
_entry.id   AF-A0A356E6J1-F1
#
_cell.length_a   1.000
_cell.length_b   1.000
_cell.length_c   1.000
_cell.angle_alpha   90.00
_cell.angle_beta   90.00
_cell.angle_gamma   90.00
#
_symmetry.space_group_name_H-M   'P 1'
#
loop_
_entity.id
_entity.type
_entity.pdbx_description
1 polymer ?
#
loop_
_entity_poly.entity_id
_entity_poly.type
_entity_poly.pdbx_seq_one_letter_code
_entity_poly.pdbx_strand_id
1 'polypeptide(L)'
;ELERLIRPSGFFKQKAQYVKNIVAFFQRYRGDLTLFEDLSTRELRRMLLAIKGIGAETADVMLLYIFNRKVFIADTYAQRLFQRLGFGEYKSYAAMKKDFDHLVADISLKQCKEWHACIDIHGKAFRQNNILDERFLW
;
A
#
# COMPACT_ATOMS: atom_id res chain seq x y z
N GLU A 1 22.86 6.51 14.32
CA GLU A 1 21.78 6.41 15.34
C GLU A 1 20.53 5.70 14.83
N LEU A 2 19.80 6.25 13.83
CA LEU A 2 18.56 5.65 13.31
C LEU A 2 18.68 4.16 12.93
N GLU A 3 19.74 3.77 12.21
CA GLU A 3 20.00 2.36 11.84
C GLU A 3 20.01 1.41 13.04
N ARG A 4 20.54 1.85 14.18
CA ARG A 4 20.58 1.06 15.42
C ARG A 4 19.19 0.85 15.98
N LEU A 5 18.37 1.91 15.97
CA LEU A 5 16.99 1.88 16.47
C LEU A 5 16.09 0.96 15.63
N ILE A 6 16.30 0.92 14.30
CA ILE A 6 15.46 0.13 13.39
C ILE A 6 16.09 -1.22 12.98
N ARG A 7 17.17 -1.64 13.65
CA ARG A 7 17.88 -2.91 13.37
C ARG A 7 16.95 -4.15 13.31
N PRO A 8 15.94 -4.31 14.19
CA PRO A 8 15.03 -5.47 14.14
C PRO A 8 14.18 -5.57 12.87
N SER A 9 14.06 -4.49 12.08
CA SER A 9 13.18 -4.45 10.91
C SER A 9 13.71 -5.15 9.66
N GLY A 10 14.97 -5.62 9.67
CA GLY A 10 15.65 -6.15 8.47
C GLY A 10 15.94 -5.06 7.42
N PHE A 11 16.99 -5.24 6.60
CA PHE A 11 17.43 -4.23 5.61
C PHE A 11 17.61 -2.81 6.19
N PHE A 12 17.95 -2.73 7.48
CA PHE A 12 17.84 -1.51 8.29
C PHE A 12 18.71 -0.36 7.79
N LYS A 13 19.88 -0.64 7.17
CA LYS A 13 20.73 0.40 6.54
C LYS A 13 20.00 1.13 5.42
N GLN A 14 19.39 0.35 4.50
CA GLN A 14 18.65 0.91 3.38
C GLN A 14 17.36 1.60 3.86
N LYS A 15 16.64 0.98 4.80
CA LYS A 15 15.42 1.58 5.40
C LYS A 15 15.72 2.89 6.12
N ALA A 16 16.85 3.01 6.82
CA ALA A 16 17.23 4.26 7.48
C ALA A 16 17.44 5.39 6.46
N GLN A 17 18.06 5.10 5.31
CA GLN A 17 18.19 6.08 4.24
C GLN A 17 16.82 6.47 3.64
N TYR A 18 15.93 5.50 3.44
CA TYR A 18 14.60 5.76 2.89
C TYR A 18 13.74 6.61 3.83
N VAL A 19 13.75 6.31 5.13
CA VAL A 19 13.08 7.15 6.14
C VAL A 19 13.59 8.58 6.09
N LYS A 20 14.91 8.79 6.01
CA LYS A 20 15.50 10.13 5.88
C LYS A 20 15.03 10.83 4.60
N ASN A 21 14.95 10.13 3.47
CA ASN A 21 14.47 10.69 2.21
C ASN A 21 12.99 11.13 2.32
N ILE A 22 12.16 10.31 2.96
CA ILE A 22 10.73 10.60 3.18
C ILE A 22 10.59 11.83 4.08
N VAL A 23 11.30 11.88 5.21
CA VAL A 23 11.29 13.02 6.13
C VAL A 23 11.77 14.28 5.42
N ALA A 24 12.88 14.22 4.68
CA ALA A 24 13.42 15.35 3.93
C ALA A 24 12.44 15.85 2.85
N PHE A 25 11.68 14.96 2.20
CA PHE A 25 10.62 15.35 1.29
C PHE A 25 9.53 16.16 2.00
N PHE A 26 8.97 15.65 3.10
CA PHE A 26 7.90 16.34 3.83
C PHE A 26 8.38 17.63 4.51
N GLN A 27 9.65 17.72 4.91
CA GLN A 27 10.23 18.95 5.46
C GLN A 27 10.21 20.12 4.47
N ARG A 28 10.29 19.86 3.15
CA ARG A 28 10.16 20.92 2.12
C ARG A 28 8.79 21.60 2.16
N TYR A 29 7.79 20.89 2.68
CA TYR A 29 6.42 21.34 2.88
C TYR A 29 6.14 21.67 4.35
N ARG A 30 7.18 21.84 5.18
CA ARG A 30 7.09 22.05 6.64
C ARG A 30 6.27 21.01 7.40
N GLY A 31 6.12 19.80 6.82
CA GLY A 31 5.27 18.75 7.38
C GLY A 31 3.77 19.02 7.26
N ASP A 32 3.36 20.07 6.55
CA ASP A 32 1.95 20.39 6.36
C ASP A 32 1.36 19.52 5.24
N LEU A 33 0.50 18.58 5.64
CA LEU A 33 -0.14 17.65 4.71
C LEU A 33 -1.31 18.30 3.95
N THR A 34 -1.85 19.42 4.45
CA THR A 34 -2.98 20.11 3.80
C THR A 34 -2.59 20.67 2.44
N LEU A 35 -1.29 20.97 2.24
CA LEU A 35 -0.72 21.42 0.97
C LEU A 35 -0.84 20.40 -0.17
N PHE A 36 -1.17 19.14 0.14
CA PHE A 36 -1.39 18.10 -0.88
C PHE A 36 -2.88 17.84 -1.16
N GLU A 37 -3.79 18.54 -0.49
CA GLU A 37 -5.24 18.33 -0.64
C GLU A 37 -5.74 18.70 -2.03
N ASP A 38 -5.21 19.78 -2.60
CA ASP A 38 -5.58 20.29 -3.93
C ASP A 38 -4.98 19.47 -5.08
N LEU A 39 -3.99 18.61 -4.80
CA LEU A 39 -3.39 17.76 -5.82
C LEU A 39 -4.32 16.61 -6.18
N SER A 40 -4.40 16.32 -7.48
CA SER A 40 -5.02 15.08 -7.92
C SER A 40 -4.26 13.88 -7.35
N THR A 41 -4.98 12.78 -7.10
CA THR A 41 -4.39 11.51 -6.64
C THR A 41 -3.22 11.07 -7.53
N ARG A 42 -3.32 11.30 -8.85
CA ARG A 42 -2.27 10.97 -9.82
C ARG A 42 -1.02 11.84 -9.66
N GLU A 43 -1.17 13.13 -9.40
CA GLU A 43 -0.03 14.04 -9.14
C GLU A 43 0.68 13.67 -7.86
N LEU A 44 -0.07 13.53 -6.78
CA LEU A 44 0.48 13.14 -5.49
C LEU A 44 1.20 11.79 -5.57
N ARG A 45 0.62 10.80 -6.27
CA ARG A 45 1.28 9.51 -6.53
C ARG A 45 2.62 9.66 -7.24
N ARG A 46 2.68 10.49 -8.28
CA ARG A 46 3.93 10.76 -9.03
C ARG A 46 5.00 11.37 -8.12
N MET A 47 4.61 12.31 -7.24
CA MET A 47 5.53 12.93 -6.29
C MET A 47 6.06 11.91 -5.28
N LEU A 48 5.20 11.05 -4.72
CA LEU A 48 5.60 10.00 -3.78
C LEU A 48 6.56 8.99 -4.43
N LEU A 49 6.28 8.57 -5.67
CA LEU A 49 7.15 7.64 -6.41
C LEU A 49 8.51 8.23 -6.78
N ALA A 50 8.64 9.56 -6.83
CA ALA A 50 9.94 10.21 -7.04
C ALA A 50 10.86 10.12 -5.80
N ILE A 51 10.32 9.76 -4.63
CA ILE A 51 11.10 9.61 -3.41
C ILE A 51 11.82 8.25 -3.45
N LYS A 52 13.15 8.29 -3.55
CA LYS A 52 13.98 7.07 -3.50
C LYS A 52 13.69 6.27 -2.22
N GLY A 53 13.16 5.06 -2.41
CA GLY A 53 12.74 4.16 -1.32
C GLY A 53 11.24 3.93 -1.23
N ILE A 54 10.43 4.68 -1.98
CA ILE A 54 8.99 4.45 -2.12
C ILE A 54 8.73 3.70 -3.42
N GLY A 55 8.22 2.47 -3.31
CA GLY A 55 7.69 1.69 -4.43
C GLY A 55 6.21 1.93 -4.67
N ALA A 56 5.64 1.29 -5.70
CA ALA A 56 4.22 1.40 -6.06
C ALA A 56 3.29 1.07 -4.88
N GLU A 57 3.54 -0.03 -4.19
CA GLU A 57 2.76 -0.44 -3.02
C GLU A 57 2.80 0.61 -1.91
N THR A 58 4.00 1.07 -1.52
CA THR A 58 4.15 2.07 -0.46
C THR A 58 3.49 3.41 -0.84
N ALA A 59 3.63 3.85 -2.09
CA ALA A 59 2.98 5.08 -2.56
C ALA A 59 1.45 4.97 -2.43
N ASP A 60 0.88 3.84 -2.86
CA ASP A 60 -0.56 3.63 -2.82
C ASP A 60 -1.07 3.43 -1.38
N VAL A 61 -0.31 2.78 -0.49
CA VAL A 61 -0.61 2.71 0.95
C VAL A 61 -0.60 4.10 1.59
N MET A 62 0.38 4.96 1.26
CA MET A 62 0.40 6.34 1.75
C MET A 62 -0.79 7.14 1.25
N LEU A 63 -1.15 7.01 -0.04
CA LEU A 63 -2.35 7.64 -0.60
C LEU A 63 -3.61 7.25 0.18
N LEU A 64 -3.77 5.96 0.49
CA LEU A 64 -4.94 5.46 1.20
C LEU A 64 -4.99 5.89 2.67
N TYR A 65 -3.90 5.69 3.41
CA TYR A 65 -3.91 5.85 4.87
C TYR A 65 -3.55 7.26 5.35
N ILE A 66 -2.68 7.98 4.63
CA ILE A 66 -2.23 9.32 5.02
C ILE A 66 -3.09 10.38 4.32
N PHE A 67 -3.30 10.23 3.00
CA PHE A 67 -3.97 11.24 2.18
C PHE A 67 -5.44 10.97 1.89
N ASN A 68 -6.00 9.90 2.49
CA ASN A 68 -7.41 9.57 2.39
C ASN A 68 -7.93 9.43 0.93
N ARG A 69 -7.05 8.99 0.01
CA ARG A 69 -7.39 8.76 -1.40
C ARG A 69 -7.81 7.31 -1.59
N LYS A 70 -8.94 7.07 -2.24
CA LYS A 70 -9.38 5.71 -2.58
C LYS A 70 -8.48 5.16 -3.68
N VAL A 71 -7.66 4.18 -3.33
CA VAL A 71 -6.79 3.44 -4.26
C VAL A 71 -6.78 1.97 -3.86
N PHE A 72 -6.88 1.07 -4.84
CA PHE A 72 -6.75 -0.36 -4.59
C PHE A 72 -5.29 -0.73 -4.29
N ILE A 73 -5.02 -1.48 -3.21
CA ILE A 73 -3.66 -1.92 -2.88
C ILE A 73 -3.44 -3.33 -3.42
N ALA A 74 -2.72 -3.42 -4.55
CA ALA A 74 -2.43 -4.67 -5.24
C ALA A 74 -1.19 -5.40 -4.70
N ASP A 75 -1.07 -5.50 -3.37
CA ASP A 75 0.06 -6.15 -2.72
C ASP A 75 0.13 -7.67 -3.01
N THR A 76 1.12 -8.34 -2.43
CA THR A 76 1.30 -9.78 -2.66
C THR A 76 0.15 -10.62 -2.06
N TYR A 77 -0.52 -10.14 -1.00
CA TYR A 77 -1.66 -10.86 -0.42
C TYR A 77 -2.89 -10.77 -1.31
N ALA A 78 -3.17 -9.60 -1.87
CA ALA A 78 -4.20 -9.41 -2.87
C ALA A 78 -3.95 -10.28 -4.11
N GLN A 79 -2.72 -10.26 -4.65
CA GLN A 79 -2.35 -11.06 -5.83
C GLN A 79 -2.60 -12.56 -5.59
N ARG A 80 -2.19 -13.08 -4.44
CA ARG A 80 -2.38 -14.50 -4.09
C ARG A 80 -3.85 -14.85 -3.86
N LEU A 81 -4.59 -13.99 -3.16
CA LEU A 81 -6.02 -14.22 -2.91
C LEU A 81 -6.80 -14.26 -4.22
N PHE A 82 -6.59 -13.27 -5.09
CA PHE A 82 -7.30 -13.17 -6.37
C PHE A 82 -6.94 -14.32 -7.31
N GLN A 83 -5.68 -14.76 -7.30
CA GLN A 83 -5.27 -15.97 -8.03
C GLN A 83 -6.03 -17.21 -7.54
N ARG A 84 -6.13 -17.40 -6.22
CA ARG A 84 -6.87 -18.54 -5.63
C ARG A 84 -8.37 -18.51 -5.93
N LEU A 85 -8.94 -17.32 -6.06
CA LEU A 85 -10.34 -17.10 -6.42
C LEU A 85 -10.59 -17.16 -7.95
N GLY A 86 -9.55 -17.37 -8.78
CA GLY A 86 -9.69 -17.51 -10.22
C GLY A 86 -9.76 -16.19 -11.00
N PHE A 87 -9.40 -15.06 -10.39
CA PHE A 87 -9.44 -13.73 -11.02
C PHE A 87 -8.18 -13.39 -11.86
N GLY A 88 -7.28 -14.35 -12.04
CA GLY A 88 -6.07 -14.23 -12.87
C GLY A 88 -4.76 -14.35 -12.09
N GLU A 89 -3.68 -14.60 -12.82
CA GLU A 89 -2.33 -14.75 -12.27
C GLU A 89 -1.51 -13.46 -12.47
N TYR A 90 -1.50 -12.62 -11.45
CA TYR A 90 -0.75 -11.37 -11.49
C TYR A 90 0.67 -11.56 -10.97
N LYS A 91 1.66 -11.25 -11.82
CA LYS A 91 3.08 -11.27 -11.45
C LYS A 91 3.66 -9.89 -11.12
N SER A 92 2.85 -8.84 -11.23
CA SER A 92 3.28 -7.47 -10.92
C SER A 92 2.15 -6.66 -10.31
N TYR A 93 2.52 -5.78 -9.39
CA TYR A 93 1.62 -4.81 -8.76
C TYR A 93 0.88 -3.97 -9.82
N ALA A 94 1.60 -3.48 -10.83
CA ALA A 94 1.05 -2.61 -11.87
C ALA A 94 -0.02 -3.30 -12.72
N ALA A 95 0.18 -4.57 -13.07
CA ALA A 95 -0.81 -5.34 -13.83
C ALA A 95 -2.11 -5.51 -13.05
N MET A 96 -2.03 -5.98 -11.80
CA MET A 96 -3.22 -6.17 -10.97
C MET A 96 -3.91 -4.83 -10.65
N LYS A 97 -3.14 -3.79 -10.35
CA LYS A 97 -3.66 -2.45 -10.11
C LYS A 97 -4.46 -1.94 -11.31
N LYS A 98 -3.95 -2.11 -12.52
CA LYS A 98 -4.64 -1.69 -13.75
C LYS A 98 -6.03 -2.35 -13.86
N ASP A 99 -6.12 -3.62 -13.52
CA ASP A 99 -7.35 -4.40 -13.72
C ASP A 99 -8.35 -4.19 -12.59
N PHE A 100 -7.93 -3.91 -11.36
CA PHE A 100 -8.83 -3.83 -10.19
C PHE A 100 -8.96 -2.46 -9.52
N ASP A 101 -8.25 -1.42 -9.96
CA ASP A 101 -8.36 -0.12 -9.30
C ASP A 101 -9.76 0.51 -9.40
N HIS A 102 -10.54 0.11 -10.40
CA HIS A 102 -11.92 0.55 -10.54
C HIS A 102 -12.81 0.07 -9.39
N LEU A 103 -12.47 -1.02 -8.69
CA LEU A 103 -13.29 -1.58 -7.61
C LEU A 103 -13.46 -0.63 -6.42
N VAL A 104 -12.54 0.31 -6.22
CA VAL A 104 -12.62 1.27 -5.11
C VAL A 104 -13.40 2.55 -5.47
N ALA A 105 -13.87 2.69 -6.72
CA ALA A 105 -14.59 3.86 -7.20
C ALA A 105 -15.94 4.03 -6.51
N ASP A 106 -16.65 2.93 -6.24
CA ASP A 106 -18.04 2.96 -5.75
C ASP A 106 -18.18 2.68 -4.24
N ILE A 107 -17.06 2.43 -3.55
CA ILE A 107 -17.06 2.20 -2.09
C ILE A 107 -16.62 3.45 -1.32
N SER A 108 -16.96 3.51 -0.05
CA SER A 108 -16.46 4.55 0.86
C SER A 108 -14.97 4.39 1.15
N LEU A 109 -14.30 5.47 1.56
CA LEU A 109 -12.91 5.41 2.02
C LEU A 109 -12.72 4.42 3.18
N LYS A 110 -13.70 4.34 4.09
CA LYS A 110 -13.69 3.40 5.20
C LYS A 110 -13.65 1.96 4.70
N GLN A 111 -14.56 1.60 3.79
CA GLN A 111 -14.59 0.28 3.17
C GLN A 111 -13.29 -0.02 2.40
N CYS A 112 -12.72 0.96 1.69
CA CYS A 112 -11.44 0.77 1.01
C CYS A 112 -10.30 0.41 1.97
N LYS A 113 -10.22 1.07 3.13
CA LYS A 113 -9.24 0.76 4.19
C LYS A 113 -9.50 -0.61 4.82
N GLU A 114 -10.77 -0.94 5.04
CA GLU A 114 -11.19 -2.24 5.58
C GLU A 114 -10.86 -3.38 4.62
N TRP A 115 -11.14 -3.24 3.32
CA TRP A 115 -10.81 -4.24 2.31
C TRP A 115 -9.32 -4.57 2.28
N HIS A 116 -8.46 -3.55 2.22
CA HIS A 116 -7.01 -3.77 2.28
C HIS A 116 -6.59 -4.48 3.57
N ALA A 117 -7.09 -4.04 4.73
CA ALA A 117 -6.77 -4.66 6.01
C ALA A 117 -7.26 -6.13 6.09
N CYS A 118 -8.46 -6.42 5.62
CA CYS A 118 -9.01 -7.77 5.58
C CYS A 118 -8.17 -8.68 4.68
N ILE A 119 -7.77 -8.22 3.49
CA ILE A 119 -6.92 -8.99 2.57
C ILE A 119 -5.56 -9.31 3.22
N ASP A 120 -4.91 -8.33 3.86
CA ASP A 120 -3.61 -8.51 4.53
C ASP A 120 -3.71 -9.46 5.74
N ILE A 121 -4.70 -9.26 6.61
CA ILE A 121 -4.93 -10.12 7.78
C ILE A 121 -5.24 -11.55 7.34
N HIS A 122 -6.16 -11.69 6.39
CA HIS A 122 -6.52 -12.98 5.82
C HIS A 122 -5.30 -13.67 5.21
N GLY A 123 -4.52 -12.96 4.40
CA GLY A 123 -3.33 -13.51 3.77
C GLY A 123 -2.25 -13.94 4.78
N LYS A 124 -2.08 -13.19 5.88
CA LYS A 124 -1.19 -13.58 6.98
C LYS A 124 -1.66 -14.83 7.70
N ALA A 125 -2.93 -14.88 8.07
CA ALA A 125 -3.54 -16.03 8.72
C ALA A 125 -3.44 -17.28 7.83
N PHE A 126 -3.76 -17.14 6.54
CA PHE A 126 -3.73 -18.24 5.58
C PHE A 126 -2.32 -18.82 5.43
N ARG A 127 -1.27 -17.97 5.39
CA ARG A 127 0.12 -18.45 5.35
C ARG A 127 0.55 -19.23 6.59
N GLN A 128 -0.08 -19.02 7.73
CA GLN A 128 0.21 -19.77 8.97
C GLN A 128 -0.60 -21.06 9.02
N ASN A 129 -1.83 -21.04 8.54
CA ASN A 129 -2.73 -22.19 8.49
C ASN A 129 -3.56 -22.16 7.20
N ASN A 130 -3.28 -23.08 6.28
CA ASN A 130 -4.00 -23.19 5.01
C ASN A 130 -5.43 -23.77 5.15
N ILE A 131 -5.91 -24.00 6.39
CA ILE A 131 -7.26 -24.53 6.70
C ILE A 131 -8.06 -23.45 7.44
N LEU A 132 -8.20 -22.28 6.82
CA LEU A 132 -9.08 -21.23 7.31
C LEU A 132 -10.50 -21.44 6.78
N ASP A 133 -11.48 -21.07 7.61
CA ASP A 133 -12.86 -20.95 7.14
C ASP A 133 -12.99 -19.73 6.22
N GLU A 134 -13.06 -19.98 4.92
CA GLU A 134 -13.15 -18.99 3.86
C GLU A 134 -14.55 -18.96 3.23
N ARG A 135 -15.59 -19.50 3.90
CA ARG A 135 -16.96 -19.53 3.36
C ARG A 135 -17.53 -18.15 3.03
N PHE A 136 -17.02 -17.09 3.66
CA PHE A 136 -17.43 -15.71 3.40
C PHE A 136 -16.91 -15.16 2.05
N LEU A 137 -16.01 -15.87 1.36
CA LEU A 137 -15.51 -15.50 0.04
C LEU A 137 -16.45 -15.93 -1.10
N TRP A 138 -17.50 -16.69 -0.80
CA TRP A 138 -18.46 -17.27 -1.75
C TRP A 138 -19.89 -16.77 -1.50
#